data_AF-A0A2H1EC51-F1
#
_entry.id   AF-A0A2H1EC51-F1
#
_cell.length_a   1.000
_cell.length_b   1.000
_cell.length_c   1.000
_cell.angle_alpha   90.00
_cell.angle_beta   90.00
_cell.angle_gamma   90.00
#
_symmetry.space_group_name_H-M   'P 1'
#
loop_
_entity.id
_entity.type
_entity.pdbx_description
1 polymer ?
#
loop_
_entity_poly.entity_id
_entity_poly.type
_entity_poly.pdbx_seq_one_letter_code
_entity_poly.pdbx_strand_id
1 'polypeptide(L)'
;MKNLIVRPSNSLDIKVQTVKTAYFAKKEIVSTEKTTEAISYTFKGNNNTGTKKRKRKIAKIIYKNLQGKLINKQQASLEQVVAALSKSNYTKGDCIDIALVKESIKFTKRTSAQLGEEVYIVIQTQYMPDREITLNLKQGGDTDALTTTKEPIYVTQNNKKVFAFKAVVGEFSQKSNALNAADFKDHAIAKITLQSTDQQENKQYKDALNKAEGKTSPFYIAMDAEPANQNWFEVKYEEVFDNRPNLWYYGEGNWFELEKGGLLFPFKTIPLNHPDGFKNNDYKPYDYTLHEKKAPTFGYKRPSNRIHAARDLYYEVGESIYAMDDGIVKSVYAFYYDTWAIEIEHSYEYKKGKKLYVRYGEVSKNNIKVKKGDKVKKGDKIAEVGLLIPNIKQPKSDKRGMLHIEMYTGEATGKLTDKTVKYSDMMYAKSSNYSKNRSFQRRKDLIDPLPLLEESYNNSKSKKIIK
;
A
#
# COMPACT_ATOMS: atom_id res chain seq x y z
N MET A 1 -5.57 -63.57 -0.09
CA MET A 1 -5.83 -62.82 -1.34
C MET A 1 -4.74 -61.77 -1.49
N LYS A 2 -3.99 -61.75 -2.60
CA LYS A 2 -3.01 -60.68 -2.87
C LYS A 2 -3.77 -59.48 -3.45
N ASN A 3 -3.67 -58.32 -2.81
CA ASN A 3 -4.24 -57.07 -3.34
C ASN A 3 -3.51 -56.71 -4.64
N LEU A 4 -4.23 -56.78 -5.75
CA LEU A 4 -3.76 -56.30 -7.05
C LEU A 4 -3.78 -54.76 -7.02
N ILE A 5 -2.62 -54.14 -6.84
CA ILE A 5 -2.49 -52.68 -7.00
C ILE A 5 -2.30 -52.40 -8.48
N VAL A 6 -3.39 -52.07 -9.17
CA VAL A 6 -3.34 -51.57 -10.55
C VAL A 6 -2.89 -50.12 -10.51
N ARG A 7 -1.74 -49.82 -11.11
CA ARG A 7 -1.29 -48.45 -11.40
C ARG A 7 -1.54 -48.19 -12.87
N PRO A 8 -2.66 -47.57 -13.26
CA PRO A 8 -2.90 -47.27 -14.67
C PRO A 8 -1.78 -46.34 -15.17
N SER A 9 -1.15 -46.71 -16.29
CA SER A 9 -0.22 -45.88 -17.02
C SER A 9 -0.89 -45.41 -18.31
N ASN A 10 -0.67 -44.15 -18.70
CA ASN A 10 -1.18 -43.59 -19.94
C ASN A 10 -0.35 -44.09 -21.13
N SER A 11 -0.50 -45.36 -21.49
CA SER A 11 0.20 -46.00 -22.61
C SER A 11 -0.24 -45.48 -23.99
N LEU A 12 -1.32 -44.70 -24.04
CA LEU A 12 -1.92 -44.15 -25.27
C LEU A 12 -1.51 -42.70 -25.57
N ASP A 13 -0.61 -42.10 -24.77
CA ASP A 13 -0.22 -40.68 -24.85
C ASP A 13 -1.41 -39.71 -24.93
N ILE A 14 -2.51 -40.03 -24.22
CA ILE A 14 -3.70 -39.18 -24.20
C ILE A 14 -3.36 -37.86 -23.51
N LYS A 15 -3.41 -36.76 -24.27
CA LYS A 15 -3.21 -35.40 -23.76
C LYS A 15 -4.52 -34.85 -23.22
N VAL A 16 -4.75 -35.04 -21.93
CA VAL A 16 -5.93 -34.51 -21.24
C VAL A 16 -5.68 -33.04 -20.87
N GLN A 17 -6.48 -32.14 -21.42
CA GLN A 17 -6.43 -30.73 -21.06
C GLN A 17 -6.71 -30.60 -19.56
N THR A 18 -5.83 -29.92 -18.84
CA THR A 18 -5.89 -29.93 -17.38
C THR A 18 -5.62 -28.55 -16.81
N VAL A 19 -6.51 -28.08 -15.94
CA VAL A 19 -6.22 -26.99 -14.99
C VAL A 19 -5.68 -27.62 -13.71
N LYS A 20 -4.41 -27.33 -13.43
CA LYS A 20 -3.72 -27.88 -12.27
C LYS A 20 -4.07 -27.12 -11.01
N THR A 21 -3.81 -25.82 -11.02
CA THR A 21 -3.89 -24.96 -9.84
C THR A 21 -4.38 -23.58 -10.24
N ALA A 22 -5.02 -22.88 -9.32
CA ALA A 22 -5.30 -21.45 -9.46
C ALA A 22 -5.11 -20.72 -8.13
N TYR A 23 -4.48 -19.55 -8.19
CA TYR A 23 -4.21 -18.76 -7.00
C TYR A 23 -4.12 -17.27 -7.25
N PHE A 24 -4.52 -16.50 -6.24
CA PHE A 24 -4.18 -15.08 -6.16
C PHE A 24 -2.69 -14.95 -5.86
N ALA A 25 -2.04 -14.00 -6.52
CA ALA A 25 -0.61 -13.81 -6.43
C ALA A 25 -0.21 -12.33 -6.48
N LYS A 26 0.99 -12.09 -5.96
CA LYS A 26 1.75 -10.86 -6.20
C LYS A 26 2.90 -11.16 -7.16
N LYS A 27 3.09 -10.29 -8.15
CA LYS A 27 4.27 -10.30 -9.02
C LYS A 27 5.48 -9.70 -8.30
N GLU A 28 6.59 -10.43 -8.28
CA GLU A 28 7.83 -10.01 -7.63
C GLU A 28 9.01 -10.18 -8.59
N ILE A 29 9.97 -9.24 -8.54
CA ILE A 29 11.24 -9.36 -9.26
C ILE A 29 12.18 -10.18 -8.39
N VAL A 30 12.70 -11.27 -8.94
CA VAL A 30 13.57 -12.22 -8.21
C VAL A 30 15.04 -11.94 -8.51
N SER A 31 15.37 -11.61 -9.75
CA SER A 31 16.72 -11.23 -10.16
C SER A 31 16.69 -10.23 -11.31
N THR A 32 17.83 -9.58 -11.52
CA THR A 32 18.02 -8.59 -12.58
C THR A 32 19.36 -8.83 -13.23
N GLU A 33 19.35 -9.09 -14.53
CA GLU A 33 20.56 -9.33 -15.33
C GLU A 33 20.87 -8.12 -16.19
N LYS A 34 22.14 -7.70 -16.19
CA LYS A 34 22.63 -6.65 -17.09
C LYS A 34 22.73 -7.19 -18.51
N THR A 35 22.39 -6.37 -19.47
CA THR A 35 22.54 -6.69 -20.89
C THR A 35 23.66 -5.85 -21.50
N THR A 36 24.03 -6.16 -22.75
CA THR A 36 25.02 -5.40 -23.53
C THR A 36 24.45 -4.14 -24.16
N GLU A 37 23.12 -3.97 -24.13
CA GLU A 37 22.45 -2.80 -24.70
C GLU A 37 22.39 -1.63 -23.70
N ALA A 38 22.30 -0.42 -24.24
CA ALA A 38 22.14 0.79 -23.46
C ALA A 38 21.12 1.72 -24.08
N ILE A 39 20.50 2.55 -23.24
CA ILE A 39 19.69 3.68 -23.69
C ILE A 39 20.42 4.99 -23.36
N SER A 40 20.55 5.84 -24.37
CA SER A 40 21.16 7.15 -24.17
C SER A 40 20.15 8.14 -23.58
N TYR A 41 20.60 8.95 -22.62
CA TYR A 41 19.82 10.03 -22.01
C TYR A 41 20.57 11.36 -22.12
N THR A 42 19.94 12.32 -22.80
CA THR A 42 20.45 13.69 -22.92
C THR A 42 19.87 14.61 -21.85
N PHE A 43 20.74 15.30 -21.13
CA PHE A 43 20.35 16.26 -20.10
C PHE A 43 19.72 17.51 -20.73
N LYS A 44 18.54 17.87 -20.25
CA LYS A 44 17.81 19.08 -20.71
C LYS A 44 18.20 20.36 -19.97
N GLY A 45 19.10 20.29 -19.00
CA GLY A 45 19.51 21.40 -18.15
C GLY A 45 20.65 21.02 -17.19
N ASN A 46 21.02 21.94 -16.31
CA ASN A 46 22.12 21.74 -15.38
C ASN A 46 21.71 20.87 -14.18
N ASN A 47 22.49 19.83 -13.89
CA ASN A 47 22.20 18.82 -12.89
C ASN A 47 23.46 18.51 -12.07
N ASN A 48 23.44 18.83 -10.79
CA ASN A 48 24.53 18.50 -9.86
C ASN A 48 24.31 17.09 -9.27
N THR A 49 25.31 16.24 -9.43
CA THR A 49 25.35 14.83 -8.98
C THR A 49 26.51 14.56 -8.02
N GLY A 50 27.22 15.59 -7.56
CA GLY A 50 28.46 15.46 -6.76
C GLY A 50 28.31 14.84 -5.37
N THR A 51 27.08 14.60 -4.88
CA THR A 51 26.85 13.87 -3.63
C THR A 51 25.94 12.68 -3.84
N LYS A 52 26.09 11.61 -3.04
CA LYS A 52 25.24 10.40 -3.11
C LYS A 52 23.73 10.75 -3.11
N LYS A 53 23.31 11.70 -2.26
CA LYS A 53 21.90 12.16 -2.15
C LYS A 53 21.44 12.85 -3.45
N ARG A 54 22.26 13.72 -4.03
CA ARG A 54 21.94 14.44 -5.28
C ARG A 54 21.94 13.50 -6.48
N LYS A 55 22.97 12.67 -6.63
CA LYS A 55 23.07 11.61 -7.65
C LYS A 55 21.83 10.74 -7.68
N ARG A 56 21.39 10.23 -6.51
CA ARG A 56 20.18 9.39 -6.43
C ARG A 56 18.88 10.16 -6.71
N LYS A 57 18.80 11.45 -6.37
CA LYS A 57 17.65 12.31 -6.73
C LYS A 57 17.53 12.47 -8.24
N ILE A 58 18.63 12.83 -8.92
CA ILE A 58 18.66 12.98 -10.38
C ILE A 58 18.38 11.65 -11.07
N ALA A 59 18.99 10.55 -10.61
CA ALA A 59 18.73 9.23 -11.15
C ALA A 59 17.24 8.84 -11.10
N LYS A 60 16.52 9.17 -10.01
CA LYS A 60 15.07 8.94 -9.93
C LYS A 60 14.26 9.72 -10.97
N ILE A 61 14.66 10.95 -11.27
CA ILE A 61 14.01 11.79 -12.29
C ILE A 61 14.26 11.19 -13.69
N ILE A 62 15.50 10.84 -13.99
CA ILE A 62 15.89 10.20 -15.26
C ILE A 62 15.14 8.88 -15.42
N TYR A 63 15.19 8.00 -14.41
CA TYR A 63 14.49 6.73 -14.40
C TYR A 63 12.99 6.92 -14.66
N LYS A 64 12.33 7.87 -14.00
CA LYS A 64 10.91 8.19 -14.25
C LYS A 64 10.64 8.60 -15.70
N ASN A 65 11.54 9.34 -16.33
CA ASN A 65 11.41 9.72 -17.75
C ASN A 65 11.66 8.56 -18.73
N LEU A 66 12.35 7.50 -18.27
CA LEU A 66 12.63 6.30 -19.04
C LEU A 66 11.63 5.16 -18.74
N GLN A 67 10.80 5.28 -17.71
CA GLN A 67 9.81 4.25 -17.37
C GLN A 67 8.89 3.94 -18.56
N GLY A 68 8.74 2.64 -18.85
CA GLY A 68 7.96 2.14 -19.99
C GLY A 68 8.68 2.15 -21.33
N LYS A 69 9.88 2.75 -21.43
CA LYS A 69 10.70 2.64 -22.64
C LYS A 69 11.43 1.31 -22.64
N LEU A 70 11.20 0.52 -23.69
CA LEU A 70 11.83 -0.76 -23.92
C LEU A 70 12.67 -0.71 -25.19
N ILE A 71 13.87 -1.29 -25.15
CA ILE A 71 14.68 -1.60 -26.33
C ILE A 71 14.90 -3.12 -26.31
N ASN A 72 14.50 -3.83 -27.37
CA ASN A 72 14.59 -5.29 -27.45
C ASN A 72 14.03 -6.04 -26.22
N LYS A 73 12.90 -5.56 -25.68
CA LYS A 73 12.28 -6.05 -24.43
C LYS A 73 13.15 -5.87 -23.17
N GLN A 74 14.11 -4.96 -23.18
CA GLN A 74 14.98 -4.63 -22.04
C GLN A 74 14.67 -3.22 -21.56
N GLN A 75 14.94 -2.94 -20.29
CA GLN A 75 14.59 -1.66 -19.65
C GLN A 75 15.73 -1.10 -18.80
N ALA A 76 15.73 0.19 -18.55
CA ALA A 76 16.63 0.77 -17.56
C ALA A 76 16.13 0.45 -16.14
N SER A 77 17.05 0.27 -15.17
CA SER A 77 16.71 0.25 -13.75
C SER A 77 17.26 1.48 -13.03
N LEU A 78 16.69 1.84 -11.87
CA LEU A 78 17.18 2.98 -11.09
C LEU A 78 18.67 2.82 -10.74
N GLU A 79 19.08 1.60 -10.43
CA GLU A 79 20.45 1.24 -10.07
C GLU A 79 21.41 1.43 -11.26
N GLN A 80 21.01 1.06 -12.48
CA GLN A 80 21.83 1.33 -13.68
C GLN A 80 21.89 2.82 -14.00
N VAL A 81 20.80 3.57 -13.80
CA VAL A 81 20.83 5.04 -13.96
C VAL A 81 21.78 5.66 -12.95
N VAL A 82 21.78 5.21 -11.69
CA VAL A 82 22.75 5.66 -10.68
C VAL A 82 24.17 5.30 -11.12
N ALA A 83 24.41 4.10 -11.65
CA ALA A 83 25.73 3.69 -12.11
C ALA A 83 26.24 4.59 -13.26
N ALA A 84 25.39 4.90 -14.24
CA ALA A 84 25.72 5.73 -15.41
C ALA A 84 26.10 7.18 -15.07
N LEU A 85 25.64 7.71 -13.93
CA LEU A 85 25.97 9.07 -13.49
C LEU A 85 27.39 9.16 -12.89
N SER A 86 28.42 9.16 -13.73
CA SER A 86 29.83 9.19 -13.32
C SER A 86 30.36 10.58 -12.91
N LYS A 87 29.93 11.66 -13.58
CA LYS A 87 30.37 13.04 -13.30
C LYS A 87 29.69 13.65 -12.06
N SER A 88 30.30 14.71 -11.51
CA SER A 88 29.76 15.50 -10.40
C SER A 88 28.75 16.58 -10.84
N ASN A 89 28.78 16.96 -12.12
CA ASN A 89 27.83 17.88 -12.74
C ASN A 89 27.60 17.47 -14.21
N TYR A 90 26.37 17.69 -14.67
CA TYR A 90 25.96 17.57 -16.07
C TYR A 90 25.27 18.87 -16.49
N THR A 91 25.49 19.31 -17.71
CA THR A 91 24.93 20.51 -18.32
C THR A 91 23.97 20.15 -19.44
N LYS A 92 23.24 21.14 -19.99
CA LYS A 92 22.34 20.91 -21.12
C LYS A 92 23.12 20.36 -22.32
N GLY A 93 22.68 19.24 -22.87
CA GLY A 93 23.31 18.59 -24.02
C GLY A 93 24.29 17.48 -23.66
N ASP A 94 24.73 17.38 -22.40
CA ASP A 94 25.48 16.21 -21.95
C ASP A 94 24.64 14.93 -22.14
N CYS A 95 25.32 13.81 -22.43
CA CYS A 95 24.71 12.49 -22.58
C CYS A 95 25.31 11.49 -21.61
N ILE A 96 24.49 10.53 -21.19
CA ILE A 96 24.92 9.31 -20.50
C ILE A 96 24.28 8.11 -21.19
N ASP A 97 25.02 7.00 -21.24
CA ASP A 97 24.48 5.72 -21.67
C ASP A 97 24.17 4.86 -20.46
N ILE A 98 22.93 4.41 -20.38
CA ILE A 98 22.40 3.65 -19.26
C ILE A 98 22.24 2.22 -19.72
N ALA A 99 23.04 1.31 -19.16
CA ALA A 99 22.91 -0.12 -19.41
C ALA A 99 21.48 -0.59 -19.13
N LEU A 100 20.95 -1.39 -20.04
CA LEU A 100 19.65 -2.01 -19.89
C LEU A 100 19.76 -3.30 -19.09
N VAL A 101 18.62 -3.72 -18.56
CA VAL A 101 18.49 -4.94 -17.78
C VAL A 101 17.27 -5.74 -18.23
N LYS A 102 17.31 -7.03 -17.91
CA LYS A 102 16.18 -7.94 -17.96
C LYS A 102 15.90 -8.49 -16.57
N GLU A 103 14.63 -8.59 -16.21
CA GLU A 103 14.21 -9.03 -14.89
C GLU A 103 13.64 -10.44 -14.96
N SER A 104 14.05 -11.29 -14.03
CA SER A 104 13.33 -12.54 -13.75
C SER A 104 12.25 -12.26 -12.71
N ILE A 105 11.09 -12.87 -12.88
CA ILE A 105 9.92 -12.64 -12.05
C ILE A 105 9.38 -13.93 -11.45
N LYS A 106 8.62 -13.77 -10.36
CA LYS A 106 7.84 -14.83 -9.75
C LYS A 106 6.46 -14.32 -9.38
N PHE A 107 5.47 -15.21 -9.43
CA PHE A 107 4.16 -14.98 -8.82
C PHE A 107 4.09 -15.73 -7.50
N THR A 108 4.02 -14.99 -6.40
CA THR A 108 3.97 -15.55 -5.05
C THR A 108 2.51 -15.58 -4.59
N LYS A 109 2.00 -16.76 -4.22
CA LYS A 109 0.63 -16.97 -3.73
C LYS A 109 0.29 -16.05 -2.55
N ARG A 110 -0.95 -15.57 -2.52
CA ARG A 110 -1.52 -14.75 -1.45
C ARG A 110 -2.90 -15.26 -1.06
N THR A 111 -3.22 -15.11 0.22
CA THR A 111 -4.52 -15.47 0.80
C THR A 111 -5.38 -14.26 1.13
N SER A 112 -4.84 -13.04 1.03
CA SER A 112 -5.61 -11.80 1.19
C SER A 112 -5.06 -10.65 0.34
N ALA A 113 -5.92 -9.67 0.05
CA ALA A 113 -5.54 -8.38 -0.52
C ALA A 113 -6.58 -7.31 -0.20
N GLN A 114 -6.21 -6.06 -0.44
CA GLN A 114 -7.04 -4.92 -0.05
C GLN A 114 -7.94 -4.46 -1.20
N LEU A 115 -9.10 -3.90 -0.84
CA LEU A 115 -9.91 -3.18 -1.80
C LEU A 115 -9.09 -2.06 -2.47
N GLY A 116 -9.09 -2.06 -3.80
CA GLY A 116 -8.28 -1.18 -4.64
C GLY A 116 -6.86 -1.66 -4.92
N GLU A 117 -6.43 -2.79 -4.36
CA GLU A 117 -5.13 -3.39 -4.67
C GLU A 117 -5.13 -4.10 -6.02
N GLU A 118 -4.01 -4.03 -6.74
CA GLU A 118 -3.76 -4.85 -7.92
C GLU A 118 -3.33 -6.26 -7.50
N VAL A 119 -4.00 -7.27 -8.04
CA VAL A 119 -3.67 -8.68 -7.82
C VAL A 119 -3.58 -9.43 -9.14
N TYR A 120 -2.77 -10.48 -9.14
CA TYR A 120 -2.68 -11.42 -10.25
C TYR A 120 -3.45 -12.68 -9.87
N ILE A 121 -4.15 -13.27 -10.82
CA ILE A 121 -4.69 -14.62 -10.70
C ILE A 121 -3.88 -15.49 -11.66
N VAL A 122 -3.19 -16.48 -11.12
CA VAL A 122 -2.30 -17.36 -11.87
C VAL A 122 -2.94 -18.73 -11.92
N ILE A 123 -3.16 -19.23 -13.13
CA ILE A 123 -3.77 -20.53 -13.40
C ILE A 123 -2.72 -21.36 -14.11
N GLN A 124 -2.26 -22.42 -13.46
CA GLN A 124 -1.33 -23.37 -14.06
C GLN A 124 -2.12 -24.42 -14.82
N THR A 125 -1.75 -24.65 -16.08
CA THR A 125 -2.45 -25.59 -16.97
C THR A 125 -1.48 -26.62 -17.55
N GLN A 126 -2.03 -27.58 -18.28
CA GLN A 126 -1.28 -28.52 -19.08
C GLN A 126 -2.09 -28.87 -20.35
N TYR A 127 -1.42 -28.88 -21.49
CA TYR A 127 -2.01 -29.17 -22.81
C TYR A 127 -3.14 -28.21 -23.23
N MET A 128 -3.11 -26.96 -22.77
CA MET A 128 -4.14 -25.95 -23.05
C MET A 128 -3.60 -24.68 -23.71
N PRO A 129 -2.69 -24.75 -24.71
CA PRO A 129 -2.13 -23.53 -25.31
C PRO A 129 -3.23 -22.66 -25.90
N ASP A 130 -3.08 -21.33 -25.75
CA ASP A 130 -3.99 -20.30 -26.26
C ASP A 130 -5.45 -20.43 -25.79
N ARG A 131 -5.72 -21.30 -24.80
CA ARG A 131 -7.03 -21.43 -24.18
C ARG A 131 -7.40 -20.14 -23.47
N GLU A 132 -8.55 -19.58 -23.80
CA GLU A 132 -9.18 -18.52 -23.03
C GLU A 132 -9.90 -19.13 -21.83
N ILE A 133 -9.62 -18.61 -20.64
CA ILE A 133 -10.28 -18.97 -19.39
C ILE A 133 -11.06 -17.75 -18.90
N THR A 134 -12.36 -17.93 -18.71
CA THR A 134 -13.22 -16.92 -18.10
C THR A 134 -13.22 -17.08 -16.59
N LEU A 135 -13.20 -15.96 -15.87
CA LEU A 135 -13.00 -15.91 -14.42
C LEU A 135 -13.98 -14.92 -13.79
N ASN A 136 -14.42 -15.23 -12.59
CA ASN A 136 -15.21 -14.34 -11.74
C ASN A 136 -14.71 -14.42 -10.30
N LEU A 137 -14.83 -13.31 -9.58
CA LEU A 137 -14.55 -13.23 -8.15
C LEU A 137 -15.88 -13.21 -7.39
N LYS A 138 -16.19 -14.30 -6.68
CA LYS A 138 -17.51 -14.50 -6.06
C LYS A 138 -17.45 -14.43 -4.54
N GLN A 139 -18.49 -13.84 -3.94
CA GLN A 139 -18.65 -13.73 -2.50
C GLN A 139 -18.70 -15.14 -1.89
N GLY A 140 -17.75 -15.44 -1.01
CA GLY A 140 -17.73 -16.66 -0.20
C GLY A 140 -18.35 -16.44 1.18
N GLY A 141 -18.18 -17.41 2.07
CA GLY A 141 -18.73 -17.40 3.43
C GLY A 141 -20.23 -17.72 3.49
N ASP A 142 -20.81 -17.53 4.67
CA ASP A 142 -22.21 -17.88 4.97
C ASP A 142 -23.13 -16.65 5.07
N THR A 143 -22.59 -15.46 4.88
CA THR A 143 -23.35 -14.20 5.00
C THR A 143 -23.04 -13.25 3.85
N ASP A 144 -24.07 -12.55 3.41
CA ASP A 144 -23.94 -11.49 2.41
C ASP A 144 -23.14 -10.33 2.99
N ALA A 145 -22.06 -9.96 2.29
CA ALA A 145 -21.19 -8.86 2.68
C ALA A 145 -21.15 -7.78 1.60
N LEU A 146 -20.30 -7.93 0.58
CA LEU A 146 -20.19 -6.94 -0.51
C LEU A 146 -21.28 -7.14 -1.57
N THR A 147 -21.72 -8.38 -1.73
CA THR A 147 -22.80 -8.82 -2.63
C THR A 147 -23.47 -10.06 -2.02
N THR A 148 -24.48 -10.60 -2.70
CA THR A 148 -25.10 -11.87 -2.31
C THR A 148 -24.10 -13.01 -2.39
N THR A 149 -24.15 -13.92 -1.42
CA THR A 149 -23.28 -15.09 -1.35
C THR A 149 -23.36 -15.88 -2.66
N LYS A 150 -22.20 -16.27 -3.23
CA LYS A 150 -22.01 -16.91 -4.57
C LYS A 150 -22.24 -16.00 -5.78
N GLU A 151 -22.63 -14.75 -5.59
CA GLU A 151 -22.67 -13.76 -6.67
C GLU A 151 -21.32 -13.07 -6.87
N PRO A 152 -21.00 -12.65 -8.11
CA PRO A 152 -19.73 -11.99 -8.40
C PRO A 152 -19.74 -10.53 -7.92
N ILE A 153 -18.55 -10.01 -7.63
CA ILE A 153 -18.33 -8.56 -7.50
C ILE A 153 -17.75 -7.98 -8.78
N TYR A 154 -17.88 -6.67 -8.93
CA TYR A 154 -17.21 -5.94 -10.00
C TYR A 154 -15.77 -5.59 -9.60
N VAL A 155 -14.85 -5.89 -10.52
CA VAL A 155 -13.42 -5.56 -10.45
C VAL A 155 -13.04 -4.72 -11.66
N THR A 156 -11.78 -4.25 -11.70
CA THR A 156 -11.23 -3.52 -12.84
C THR A 156 -10.23 -4.39 -13.56
N GLN A 157 -10.46 -4.63 -14.85
CA GLN A 157 -9.46 -5.22 -15.76
C GLN A 157 -9.27 -4.26 -16.94
N ASN A 158 -8.03 -3.94 -17.29
CA ASN A 158 -7.70 -3.03 -18.40
C ASN A 158 -8.48 -1.70 -18.36
N ASN A 159 -8.58 -1.09 -17.17
CA ASN A 159 -9.33 0.15 -16.91
C ASN A 159 -10.84 0.08 -17.22
N LYS A 160 -11.43 -1.11 -17.27
CA LYS A 160 -12.88 -1.33 -17.44
C LYS A 160 -13.46 -2.05 -16.24
N LYS A 161 -14.67 -1.66 -15.84
CA LYS A 161 -15.53 -2.38 -14.88
C LYS A 161 -15.95 -3.71 -15.49
N VAL A 162 -15.68 -4.81 -14.79
CA VAL A 162 -16.01 -6.18 -15.22
C VAL A 162 -16.38 -7.05 -14.01
N PHE A 163 -17.33 -7.96 -14.16
CA PHE A 163 -17.60 -9.04 -13.18
C PHE A 163 -17.13 -10.41 -13.69
N ALA A 164 -16.95 -10.52 -15.01
CA ALA A 164 -16.32 -11.63 -15.71
C ALA A 164 -15.10 -11.10 -16.47
N PHE A 165 -13.95 -11.71 -16.25
CA PHE A 165 -12.69 -11.30 -16.84
C PHE A 165 -11.95 -12.51 -17.40
N LYS A 166 -11.01 -12.26 -18.32
CA LYS A 166 -10.39 -13.31 -19.12
C LYS A 166 -8.90 -13.38 -18.88
N ALA A 167 -8.35 -14.58 -19.04
CA ALA A 167 -6.92 -14.83 -19.17
C ALA A 167 -6.68 -15.89 -20.25
N VAL A 168 -5.63 -15.73 -21.04
CA VAL A 168 -5.27 -16.67 -22.10
C VAL A 168 -4.01 -17.42 -21.73
N VAL A 169 -4.03 -18.75 -21.85
CA VAL A 169 -2.88 -19.61 -21.54
C VAL A 169 -1.72 -19.26 -22.47
N GLY A 170 -0.57 -18.93 -21.89
CA GLY A 170 0.66 -18.59 -22.62
C GLY A 170 0.77 -17.14 -23.08
N GLU A 171 -0.32 -16.36 -23.05
CA GLU A 171 -0.32 -14.95 -23.48
C GLU A 171 0.70 -14.11 -22.68
N PHE A 172 0.80 -14.35 -21.37
CA PHE A 172 1.79 -13.67 -20.55
C PHE A 172 3.22 -13.97 -21.01
N SER A 173 3.54 -15.23 -21.30
CA SER A 173 4.87 -15.63 -21.80
C SER A 173 5.21 -14.92 -23.12
N GLN A 174 4.24 -14.81 -24.03
CA GLN A 174 4.42 -14.16 -25.33
C GLN A 174 4.65 -12.64 -25.20
N LYS A 175 3.86 -11.97 -24.34
CA LYS A 175 3.87 -10.49 -24.19
C LYS A 175 4.89 -9.98 -23.18
N SER A 176 5.30 -10.80 -22.22
CA SER A 176 6.21 -10.39 -21.16
C SER A 176 7.62 -10.07 -21.69
N ASN A 177 8.25 -9.14 -21.01
CA ASN A 177 9.66 -8.78 -21.20
C ASN A 177 10.58 -9.45 -20.16
N ALA A 178 10.02 -10.27 -19.26
CA ALA A 178 10.78 -10.98 -18.24
C ALA A 178 11.77 -11.97 -18.88
N LEU A 179 12.93 -12.15 -18.24
CA LEU A 179 13.95 -13.12 -18.65
C LEU A 179 13.36 -14.54 -18.68
N ASN A 180 12.62 -14.90 -17.64
CA ASN A 180 12.00 -16.20 -17.46
C ASN A 180 10.54 -16.25 -17.94
N ALA A 181 10.19 -15.46 -18.95
CA ALA A 181 8.82 -15.45 -19.49
C ALA A 181 8.35 -16.84 -19.94
N ALA A 182 9.26 -17.66 -20.48
CA ALA A 182 9.00 -19.02 -20.94
C ALA A 182 8.48 -19.97 -19.85
N ASP A 183 8.81 -19.73 -18.57
CA ASP A 183 8.30 -20.50 -17.42
C ASP A 183 6.77 -20.43 -17.34
N PHE A 184 6.18 -19.37 -17.89
CA PHE A 184 4.75 -19.09 -17.85
C PHE A 184 4.01 -19.50 -19.13
N LYS A 185 4.62 -20.32 -20.01
CA LYS A 185 3.99 -20.74 -21.28
C LYS A 185 2.70 -21.54 -21.07
N ASP A 186 2.63 -22.33 -20.01
CA ASP A 186 1.46 -23.15 -19.65
C ASP A 186 0.60 -22.47 -18.58
N HIS A 187 0.69 -21.14 -18.44
CA HIS A 187 -0.08 -20.38 -17.46
C HIS A 187 -1.04 -19.40 -18.14
N ALA A 188 -2.27 -19.33 -17.65
CA ALA A 188 -3.16 -18.19 -17.88
C ALA A 188 -3.02 -17.23 -16.68
N ILE A 189 -2.72 -15.96 -16.95
CA ILE A 189 -2.45 -14.97 -15.90
C ILE A 189 -3.36 -13.74 -16.12
N ALA A 190 -4.34 -13.56 -15.23
CA ALA A 190 -5.15 -12.36 -15.19
C ALA A 190 -4.53 -11.33 -14.25
N LYS A 191 -4.54 -10.06 -14.64
CA LYS A 191 -4.23 -8.92 -13.76
C LYS A 191 -5.50 -8.11 -13.55
N ILE A 192 -5.93 -7.95 -12.31
CA ILE A 192 -7.12 -7.18 -11.94
C ILE A 192 -6.79 -6.20 -10.82
N THR A 193 -7.60 -5.15 -10.68
CA THR A 193 -7.65 -4.34 -9.45
C THR A 193 -8.93 -4.69 -8.71
N LEU A 194 -8.82 -4.95 -7.40
CA LEU A 194 -9.94 -5.33 -6.51
C LEU A 194 -10.83 -4.14 -6.17
N GLN A 195 -11.34 -3.48 -7.21
CA GLN A 195 -12.28 -2.37 -7.13
C GLN A 195 -12.96 -2.22 -8.50
N SER A 196 -14.14 -1.65 -8.53
CA SER A 196 -14.79 -1.19 -9.75
C SER A 196 -14.17 0.12 -10.25
N THR A 197 -14.39 0.49 -11.51
CA THR A 197 -14.12 1.87 -11.96
C THR A 197 -15.20 2.85 -11.45
N ASP A 198 -16.31 2.34 -10.93
CA ASP A 198 -17.39 3.11 -10.30
C ASP A 198 -17.07 3.44 -8.84
N GLN A 199 -17.05 4.74 -8.50
CA GLN A 199 -16.74 5.20 -7.15
C GLN A 199 -17.85 4.90 -6.14
N GLN A 200 -19.12 4.89 -6.56
CA GLN A 200 -20.25 4.62 -5.67
C GLN A 200 -20.26 3.13 -5.27
N GLU A 201 -20.00 2.25 -6.22
CA GLU A 201 -19.86 0.82 -5.98
C GLU A 201 -18.69 0.51 -5.03
N ASN A 202 -17.54 1.14 -5.27
CA ASN A 202 -16.40 1.03 -4.36
C ASN A 202 -16.70 1.55 -2.95
N LYS A 203 -17.55 2.57 -2.83
CA LYS A 203 -18.01 3.06 -1.54
C LYS A 203 -18.90 2.01 -0.85
N GLN A 204 -19.80 1.35 -1.58
CA GLN A 204 -20.62 0.26 -1.04
C GLN A 204 -19.74 -0.89 -0.54
N TYR A 205 -18.73 -1.30 -1.31
CA TYR A 205 -17.78 -2.33 -0.88
C TYR A 205 -17.03 -1.94 0.40
N LYS A 206 -16.56 -0.69 0.51
CA LYS A 206 -15.93 -0.17 1.74
C LYS A 206 -16.89 -0.18 2.91
N ASP A 207 -18.14 0.26 2.70
CA ASP A 207 -19.16 0.31 3.75
C ASP A 207 -19.56 -1.10 4.23
N ALA A 208 -19.62 -2.09 3.33
CA ALA A 208 -19.83 -3.49 3.67
C ALA A 208 -18.67 -4.06 4.48
N LEU A 209 -17.43 -3.88 4.01
CA LEU A 209 -16.22 -4.31 4.73
C LEU A 209 -16.08 -3.64 6.09
N ASN A 210 -16.57 -2.41 6.27
CA ASN A 210 -16.60 -1.75 7.59
C ASN A 210 -17.55 -2.41 8.59
N LYS A 211 -18.61 -3.06 8.11
CA LYS A 211 -19.62 -3.72 8.94
C LYS A 211 -19.27 -5.17 9.25
N ALA A 212 -18.48 -5.80 8.37
CA ALA A 212 -18.04 -7.17 8.55
C ALA A 212 -17.10 -7.30 9.76
N GLU A 213 -17.25 -8.38 10.51
CA GLU A 213 -16.31 -8.76 11.57
C GLU A 213 -14.89 -8.92 10.99
N GLY A 214 -13.87 -8.45 11.72
CA GLY A 214 -12.49 -8.46 11.23
C GLY A 214 -12.19 -7.45 10.10
N LYS A 215 -13.20 -6.72 9.58
CA LYS A 215 -13.09 -5.81 8.43
C LYS A 215 -12.62 -6.49 7.13
N THR A 216 -12.91 -7.78 6.99
CA THR A 216 -12.60 -8.59 5.82
C THR A 216 -13.87 -9.24 5.28
N SER A 217 -13.77 -9.83 4.10
CA SER A 217 -14.83 -10.62 3.52
C SER A 217 -14.24 -11.76 2.68
N PRO A 218 -14.75 -12.99 2.80
CA PRO A 218 -14.24 -14.14 2.08
C PRO A 218 -14.68 -14.15 0.62
N PHE A 219 -13.78 -14.54 -0.27
CA PHE A 219 -14.01 -14.66 -1.70
C PHE A 219 -13.40 -15.95 -2.27
N TYR A 220 -13.92 -16.37 -3.42
CA TYR A 220 -13.41 -17.50 -4.17
C TYR A 220 -13.37 -17.21 -5.67
N ILE A 221 -12.54 -17.95 -6.40
CA ILE A 221 -12.45 -17.89 -7.85
C ILE A 221 -13.42 -18.93 -8.42
N ALA A 222 -14.36 -18.49 -9.25
CA ALA A 222 -15.04 -19.36 -10.19
C ALA A 222 -14.39 -19.17 -11.56
N MET A 223 -14.11 -20.26 -12.25
CA MET A 223 -13.56 -20.19 -13.61
C MET A 223 -14.30 -21.12 -14.56
N ASP A 224 -14.20 -20.80 -15.84
CA ASP A 224 -14.63 -21.64 -16.93
C ASP A 224 -13.48 -21.74 -17.92
N ALA A 225 -12.87 -22.93 -17.98
CA ALA A 225 -11.82 -23.27 -18.93
C ALA A 225 -12.32 -24.22 -20.04
N GLU A 226 -13.61 -24.56 -20.02
CA GLU A 226 -14.22 -25.48 -20.97
C GLU A 226 -14.25 -24.88 -22.39
N PRO A 227 -14.32 -25.72 -23.43
CA PRO A 227 -14.53 -25.23 -24.79
C PRO A 227 -15.92 -24.63 -24.95
N ALA A 228 -16.11 -23.79 -25.97
CA ALA A 228 -17.35 -23.05 -26.21
C ALA A 228 -18.61 -23.95 -26.31
N ASN A 229 -18.44 -25.23 -26.62
CA ASN A 229 -19.52 -26.21 -26.70
C ASN A 229 -19.86 -26.87 -25.34
N GLN A 230 -19.25 -26.42 -24.23
CA GLN A 230 -19.49 -26.84 -22.85
C GLN A 230 -19.50 -28.36 -22.63
N ASN A 231 -18.54 -29.06 -23.24
CA ASN A 231 -18.33 -30.47 -22.99
C ASN A 231 -17.49 -30.67 -21.73
N TRP A 232 -18.16 -30.73 -20.58
CA TRP A 232 -17.59 -30.80 -19.22
C TRP A 232 -16.63 -31.96 -18.94
N PHE A 233 -16.43 -32.87 -19.90
CA PHE A 233 -15.46 -33.97 -19.83
C PHE A 233 -14.08 -33.65 -20.44
N GLU A 234 -13.94 -32.51 -21.13
CA GLU A 234 -12.72 -32.23 -21.90
C GLU A 234 -11.60 -31.60 -21.07
N VAL A 235 -11.93 -30.93 -19.96
CA VAL A 235 -10.94 -30.34 -19.05
C VAL A 235 -10.99 -31.02 -17.68
N LYS A 236 -9.82 -31.49 -17.23
CA LYS A 236 -9.62 -32.01 -15.88
C LYS A 236 -9.23 -30.87 -14.94
N TYR A 237 -9.77 -30.89 -13.71
CA TYR A 237 -9.42 -29.97 -12.64
C TYR A 237 -8.75 -30.74 -11.48
N GLU A 238 -7.48 -30.43 -11.16
CA GLU A 238 -6.70 -31.25 -10.20
C GLU A 238 -6.69 -30.72 -8.76
N GLU A 239 -6.33 -29.46 -8.54
CA GLU A 239 -6.25 -28.87 -7.20
C GLU A 239 -7.54 -28.13 -6.85
N VAL A 240 -8.66 -28.86 -6.82
CA VAL A 240 -9.91 -28.29 -6.32
C VAL A 240 -9.97 -28.52 -4.81
N PHE A 241 -10.09 -27.44 -4.04
CA PHE A 241 -10.17 -27.49 -2.57
C PHE A 241 -11.54 -28.02 -2.06
N ASP A 242 -12.47 -28.30 -2.98
CA ASP A 242 -13.82 -28.83 -2.80
C ASP A 242 -14.11 -29.82 -3.96
N ASN A 243 -15.09 -30.71 -3.84
CA ASN A 243 -15.50 -31.65 -4.88
C ASN A 243 -16.24 -31.00 -6.07
N ARG A 244 -16.48 -29.69 -6.03
CA ARG A 244 -17.15 -28.96 -7.13
C ARG A 244 -16.12 -28.45 -8.12
N PRO A 245 -16.10 -28.96 -9.36
CA PRO A 245 -15.10 -28.59 -10.36
C PRO A 245 -15.12 -27.07 -10.55
N ASN A 246 -13.97 -26.51 -10.90
CA ASN A 246 -13.75 -25.11 -11.27
C ASN A 246 -13.84 -24.02 -10.17
N LEU A 247 -14.02 -24.41 -8.90
CA LEU A 247 -14.11 -23.49 -7.77
C LEU A 247 -12.86 -23.54 -6.88
N TRP A 248 -12.04 -22.48 -6.90
CA TRP A 248 -10.86 -22.36 -6.05
C TRP A 248 -11.10 -21.40 -4.91
N TYR A 249 -10.50 -21.71 -3.77
CA TYR A 249 -10.75 -21.01 -2.51
C TYR A 249 -12.19 -21.13 -2.02
N TYR A 250 -12.91 -22.18 -2.44
CA TYR A 250 -14.26 -22.42 -1.95
C TYR A 250 -14.23 -23.30 -0.71
N GLY A 251 -15.01 -22.91 0.28
CA GLY A 251 -15.30 -23.72 1.46
C GLY A 251 -14.60 -23.16 2.69
N GLU A 252 -15.06 -23.59 3.85
CA GLU A 252 -14.53 -23.15 5.14
C GLU A 252 -13.01 -23.35 5.22
N GLY A 253 -12.31 -22.35 5.74
CA GLY A 253 -10.84 -22.36 5.89
C GLY A 253 -10.05 -22.15 4.59
N ASN A 254 -10.71 -22.08 3.43
CA ASN A 254 -10.05 -21.97 2.14
C ASN A 254 -10.30 -20.66 1.41
N TRP A 255 -10.83 -19.62 2.06
CA TRP A 255 -11.20 -18.36 1.40
C TRP A 255 -9.99 -17.46 1.04
N PHE A 256 -10.19 -16.62 0.03
CA PHE A 256 -9.37 -15.42 -0.18
C PHE A 256 -10.01 -14.23 0.53
N GLU A 257 -9.28 -13.60 1.44
CA GLU A 257 -9.79 -12.47 2.24
C GLU A 257 -9.63 -11.14 1.50
N LEU A 258 -10.76 -10.53 1.12
CA LEU A 258 -10.78 -9.14 0.69
C LEU A 258 -10.87 -8.24 1.92
N GLU A 259 -9.82 -7.46 2.15
CA GLU A 259 -9.75 -6.52 3.26
C GLU A 259 -10.26 -5.15 2.83
N LYS A 260 -10.89 -4.38 3.73
CA LYS A 260 -11.22 -2.95 3.50
C LYS A 260 -10.05 -2.14 2.92
N GLY A 261 -8.84 -2.52 3.32
CA GLY A 261 -7.68 -1.67 3.27
C GLY A 261 -7.67 -0.69 4.45
N GLY A 262 -6.48 -0.42 4.96
CA GLY A 262 -6.28 0.39 6.15
C GLY A 262 -5.27 1.49 5.93
N LEU A 263 -5.16 2.39 6.91
CA LEU A 263 -4.08 3.36 6.96
C LEU A 263 -2.74 2.62 7.11
N LEU A 264 -1.68 3.14 6.50
CA LEU A 264 -0.31 2.79 6.88
C LEU A 264 0.15 3.68 8.02
N PHE A 265 1.02 3.13 8.86
CA PHE A 265 1.71 3.88 9.88
C PHE A 265 2.61 4.91 9.20
N PRO A 266 2.74 6.14 9.72
CA PRO A 266 3.49 7.19 9.05
C PRO A 266 5.02 6.96 9.03
N PHE A 267 5.49 5.81 9.55
CA PHE A 267 6.89 5.40 9.63
C PHE A 267 7.08 3.93 9.25
N LYS A 268 8.32 3.57 8.92
CA LYS A 268 8.75 2.19 8.63
C LYS A 268 9.61 1.58 9.75
N THR A 269 9.67 2.24 10.89
CA THR A 269 10.43 1.85 12.09
C THR A 269 9.56 2.13 13.31
N ILE A 270 9.79 1.40 14.40
CA ILE A 270 9.05 1.57 15.65
C ILE A 270 9.43 2.92 16.31
N PRO A 271 8.47 3.73 16.80
CA PRO A 271 8.77 4.95 17.54
C PRO A 271 9.61 4.66 18.79
N LEU A 272 10.54 5.55 19.12
CA LEU A 272 11.46 5.41 20.27
C LEU A 272 10.71 5.34 21.62
N ASN A 273 9.49 5.85 21.66
CA ASN A 273 8.57 5.84 22.80
C ASN A 273 7.33 4.94 22.57
N HIS A 274 7.48 3.80 21.88
CA HIS A 274 6.41 2.81 21.70
C HIS A 274 6.62 1.57 22.59
N PRO A 275 5.56 0.94 23.14
CA PRO A 275 5.66 -0.25 23.99
C PRO A 275 6.41 -1.44 23.38
N ASP A 276 6.28 -1.65 22.07
CA ASP A 276 6.96 -2.75 21.38
C ASP A 276 8.47 -2.54 21.18
N GLY A 277 9.00 -1.35 21.44
CA GLY A 277 10.37 -1.01 21.04
C GLY A 277 10.89 0.28 21.65
N PHE A 278 10.71 0.45 22.97
CA PHE A 278 11.30 1.58 23.67
C PHE A 278 12.81 1.64 23.44
N LYS A 279 13.36 2.83 23.12
CA LYS A 279 14.81 3.01 22.94
C LYS A 279 15.60 2.59 24.18
N ASN A 280 15.10 2.97 25.36
CA ASN A 280 15.60 2.57 26.67
C ASN A 280 14.56 2.88 27.76
N ASN A 281 14.88 2.63 29.04
CA ASN A 281 13.96 2.87 30.16
C ASN A 281 13.54 4.35 30.32
N ASP A 282 14.34 5.31 29.87
CA ASP A 282 14.00 6.74 29.97
C ASP A 282 12.87 7.15 29.03
N TYR A 283 12.61 6.34 27.99
CA TYR A 283 11.53 6.56 27.04
C TYR A 283 10.18 5.99 27.50
N LYS A 284 10.17 4.99 28.41
CA LYS A 284 8.94 4.35 28.92
C LYS A 284 7.93 5.35 29.52
N PRO A 285 8.33 6.36 30.32
CA PRO A 285 7.38 7.35 30.84
C PRO A 285 6.73 8.20 29.75
N TYR A 286 7.37 8.32 28.59
CA TYR A 286 6.94 9.10 27.43
C TYR A 286 6.18 8.26 26.40
N ASP A 287 5.76 7.06 26.76
CA ASP A 287 4.91 6.20 25.94
C ASP A 287 3.69 6.99 25.43
N TYR A 288 3.62 7.14 24.10
CA TYR A 288 2.56 7.93 23.48
C TYR A 288 1.22 7.21 23.49
N THR A 289 1.16 5.91 23.77
CA THR A 289 -0.08 5.11 23.80
C THR A 289 -0.86 5.31 25.11
N LEU A 290 -0.22 5.84 26.14
CA LEU A 290 -0.84 6.02 27.45
C LEU A 290 -1.89 7.14 27.46
N HIS A 291 -2.86 7.05 28.36
CA HIS A 291 -3.88 8.07 28.53
C HIS A 291 -3.36 9.25 29.35
N GLU A 292 -3.20 10.43 28.73
CA GLU A 292 -2.92 11.72 29.37
C GLU A 292 -1.74 11.77 30.37
N LYS A 293 -0.79 10.84 30.26
CA LYS A 293 0.24 10.64 31.29
C LYS A 293 1.38 11.65 31.22
N LYS A 294 1.84 11.99 30.00
CA LYS A 294 3.00 12.86 29.75
C LYS A 294 2.82 13.68 28.48
N ALA A 295 3.78 14.58 28.23
CA ALA A 295 3.76 15.50 27.09
C ALA A 295 3.38 14.87 25.73
N PRO A 296 3.80 13.63 25.39
CA PRO A 296 3.46 13.00 24.11
C PRO A 296 2.00 12.58 23.95
N THR A 297 1.28 12.42 25.05
CA THR A 297 -0.07 11.87 25.01
C THR A 297 -1.07 12.94 24.63
N PHE A 298 -2.08 12.56 23.85
CA PHE A 298 -3.24 13.39 23.59
C PHE A 298 -3.94 13.72 24.90
N GLY A 299 -4.49 14.91 25.02
CA GLY A 299 -5.19 15.35 26.23
C GLY A 299 -4.26 15.85 27.35
N TYR A 300 -2.93 15.75 27.20
CA TYR A 300 -2.02 16.22 28.24
C TYR A 300 -2.12 17.75 28.46
N LYS A 301 -2.29 18.18 29.71
CA LYS A 301 -2.30 19.61 30.06
C LYS A 301 -0.96 20.27 29.73
N ARG A 302 -1.00 21.38 28.98
CA ARG A 302 0.18 22.24 28.82
C ARG A 302 0.19 23.33 29.91
N PRO A 303 1.34 23.99 30.17
CA PRO A 303 1.41 25.06 31.17
C PRO A 303 0.43 26.22 30.92
N SER A 304 0.15 26.54 29.65
CA SER A 304 -0.90 27.48 29.26
C SER A 304 -2.31 26.88 29.43
N ASN A 305 -3.34 27.62 29.06
CA ASN A 305 -4.70 27.08 28.97
C ASN A 305 -4.94 26.11 27.79
N ARG A 306 -3.88 25.57 27.18
CA ARG A 306 -3.96 24.64 26.05
C ARG A 306 -3.92 23.18 26.53
N ILE A 307 -4.73 22.34 25.92
CA ILE A 307 -4.69 20.87 26.01
C ILE A 307 -3.94 20.33 24.79
N HIS A 308 -3.13 19.30 24.97
CA HIS A 308 -2.38 18.70 23.88
C HIS A 308 -3.29 17.98 22.88
N ALA A 309 -3.23 18.38 21.61
CA ALA A 309 -4.13 17.91 20.55
C ALA A 309 -3.55 16.77 19.68
N ALA A 310 -2.35 16.29 19.99
CA ALA A 310 -1.63 15.32 19.18
C ALA A 310 -1.18 14.11 20.00
N ARG A 311 -0.68 13.12 19.27
CA ARG A 311 0.26 12.13 19.80
C ARG A 311 1.65 12.49 19.28
N ASP A 312 2.65 12.55 20.16
CA ASP A 312 4.03 12.83 19.77
C ASP A 312 4.82 11.52 19.64
N LEU A 313 5.13 11.14 18.41
CA LEU A 313 5.90 9.93 18.13
C LEU A 313 7.38 10.30 18.07
N TYR A 314 8.19 9.80 19.01
CA TYR A 314 9.60 10.17 19.13
C TYR A 314 10.45 9.39 18.14
N TYR A 315 11.33 10.11 17.43
CA TYR A 315 12.24 9.56 16.42
C TYR A 315 13.55 10.32 16.35
N GLU A 316 14.55 9.71 15.73
CA GLU A 316 15.78 10.40 15.34
C GLU A 316 15.47 11.49 14.29
N VAL A 317 16.22 12.59 14.35
CA VAL A 317 16.10 13.67 13.37
C VAL A 317 16.46 13.14 11.98
N GLY A 318 15.65 13.46 10.98
CA GLY A 318 15.84 12.96 9.61
C GLY A 318 15.11 11.65 9.30
N GLU A 319 14.47 11.01 10.29
CA GLU A 319 13.64 9.82 10.05
C GLU A 319 12.54 10.12 9.04
N SER A 320 12.26 9.17 8.14
CA SER A 320 11.38 9.43 6.99
C SER A 320 9.91 9.32 7.37
N ILE A 321 9.11 10.31 6.96
CA ILE A 321 7.67 10.34 7.19
C ILE A 321 6.95 10.01 5.89
N TYR A 322 5.93 9.15 5.97
CA TYR A 322 5.18 8.65 4.83
C TYR A 322 3.69 9.02 4.92
N ALA A 323 3.04 9.20 3.76
CA ALA A 323 1.61 9.41 3.68
C ALA A 323 0.86 8.14 4.14
N MET A 324 -0.04 8.28 5.12
CA MET A 324 -0.79 7.16 5.68
C MET A 324 -1.80 6.53 4.69
N ASP A 325 -2.26 7.31 3.71
CA ASP A 325 -3.16 6.88 2.64
C ASP A 325 -3.01 7.79 1.42
N ASP A 326 -3.64 7.42 0.30
CA ASP A 326 -3.80 8.31 -0.85
C ASP A 326 -4.44 9.64 -0.42
N GLY A 327 -4.10 10.76 -1.03
CA GLY A 327 -4.65 12.04 -0.59
C GLY A 327 -4.23 13.24 -1.42
N ILE A 328 -4.71 14.41 -1.00
CA ILE A 328 -4.34 15.71 -1.58
C ILE A 328 -3.73 16.57 -0.49
N VAL A 329 -2.54 17.11 -0.74
CA VAL A 329 -1.86 18.02 0.17
C VAL A 329 -2.58 19.36 0.17
N LYS A 330 -3.06 19.79 1.34
CA LYS A 330 -3.88 21.00 1.49
C LYS A 330 -3.07 22.21 1.92
N SER A 331 -2.00 22.00 2.68
CA SER A 331 -1.11 23.08 3.09
C SER A 331 0.28 22.55 3.50
N VAL A 332 1.27 23.43 3.39
CA VAL A 332 2.65 23.25 3.87
C VAL A 332 3.11 24.60 4.40
N TYR A 333 3.50 24.68 5.67
CA TYR A 333 3.79 25.97 6.31
C TYR A 333 4.71 25.85 7.53
N ALA A 334 5.33 26.97 7.92
CA ALA A 334 6.13 27.08 9.14
C ALA A 334 5.29 26.81 10.39
N PHE A 335 5.82 26.03 11.32
CA PHE A 335 5.08 25.53 12.47
C PHE A 335 5.68 25.98 13.80
N TYR A 336 6.40 25.10 14.50
CA TYR A 336 6.86 25.35 15.87
C TYR A 336 8.37 25.11 15.98
N TYR A 337 9.11 25.99 16.66
CA TYR A 337 10.54 25.78 16.95
C TYR A 337 11.38 25.38 15.73
N ASP A 338 11.34 26.19 14.67
CA ASP A 338 12.05 25.99 13.39
C ASP A 338 11.67 24.72 12.60
N THR A 339 10.51 24.14 12.90
CA THR A 339 9.91 23.04 12.14
C THR A 339 8.71 23.50 11.31
N TRP A 340 8.21 22.61 10.46
CA TRP A 340 7.10 22.85 9.54
C TRP A 340 5.99 21.83 9.76
N ALA A 341 4.83 22.08 9.15
CA ALA A 341 3.71 21.17 9.12
C ALA A 341 3.23 20.92 7.68
N ILE A 342 2.72 19.71 7.45
CA ILE A 342 2.04 19.30 6.22
C ILE A 342 0.63 18.88 6.61
N GLU A 343 -0.37 19.36 5.89
CA GLU A 343 -1.75 18.92 6.07
C GLU A 343 -2.22 18.18 4.82
N ILE A 344 -2.79 16.99 5.00
CA ILE A 344 -3.27 16.13 3.93
C ILE A 344 -4.71 15.74 4.22
N GLU A 345 -5.58 15.94 3.24
CA GLU A 345 -6.91 15.34 3.20
C GLU A 345 -6.76 13.97 2.52
N HIS A 346 -6.75 12.92 3.34
CA HIS A 346 -6.61 11.54 2.88
C HIS A 346 -7.92 11.01 2.29
N SER A 347 -7.82 10.08 1.36
CA SER A 347 -8.98 9.46 0.70
C SER A 347 -9.70 8.46 1.63
N TYR A 348 -9.05 8.07 2.72
CA TYR A 348 -9.63 7.31 3.82
C TYR A 348 -10.84 8.04 4.41
N GLU A 349 -12.03 7.45 4.27
CA GLU A 349 -13.24 7.95 4.91
C GLU A 349 -13.30 7.43 6.35
N TYR A 350 -13.03 8.31 7.32
CA TYR A 350 -13.15 7.99 8.75
C TYR A 350 -14.63 8.02 9.20
N LYS A 351 -15.41 8.95 8.64
CA LYS A 351 -16.87 8.99 8.75
C LYS A 351 -17.45 8.98 7.34
N LYS A 352 -18.68 8.47 7.20
CA LYS A 352 -19.35 8.32 5.90
C LYS A 352 -19.34 9.64 5.11
N GLY A 353 -18.71 9.64 3.94
CA GLY A 353 -18.58 10.84 3.08
C GLY A 353 -17.66 11.93 3.63
N LYS A 354 -16.88 11.65 4.68
CA LYS A 354 -15.95 12.59 5.31
C LYS A 354 -14.56 11.98 5.36
N LYS A 355 -13.67 12.62 4.61
CA LYS A 355 -12.27 12.24 4.45
C LYS A 355 -11.46 12.61 5.68
N LEU A 356 -10.63 11.68 6.15
CA LEU A 356 -9.70 11.89 7.24
C LEU A 356 -8.73 13.02 6.88
N TYR A 357 -8.63 14.01 7.75
CA TYR A 357 -7.71 15.12 7.58
C TYR A 357 -6.60 14.99 8.61
N VAL A 358 -5.34 14.94 8.16
CA VAL A 358 -4.18 14.68 9.03
C VAL A 358 -3.20 15.83 8.92
N ARG A 359 -2.73 16.32 10.08
CA ARG A 359 -1.60 17.25 10.17
C ARG A 359 -0.37 16.48 10.64
N TYR A 360 0.66 16.48 9.79
CA TYR A 360 1.99 15.99 10.07
C TYR A 360 2.84 17.19 10.53
N GLY A 361 2.91 17.42 11.84
CA GLY A 361 3.67 18.50 12.45
C GLY A 361 5.13 18.16 12.69
N GLU A 362 5.92 19.19 12.99
CA GLU A 362 7.33 19.05 13.41
C GLU A 362 8.26 18.42 12.37
N VAL A 363 7.93 18.61 11.09
CA VAL A 363 8.73 18.12 9.97
C VAL A 363 9.89 19.07 9.65
N SER A 364 10.97 18.53 9.09
CA SER A 364 12.14 19.29 8.67
C SER A 364 11.83 20.25 7.52
N LYS A 365 12.02 21.56 7.74
CA LYS A 365 11.83 22.60 6.72
C LYS A 365 12.61 22.37 5.42
N ASN A 366 13.77 21.71 5.51
CA ASN A 366 14.66 21.46 4.38
C ASN A 366 14.39 20.14 3.64
N ASN A 367 13.51 19.28 4.16
CA ASN A 367 13.32 17.92 3.63
C ASN A 367 11.86 17.56 3.30
N ILE A 368 10.96 18.54 3.22
CA ILE A 368 9.60 18.36 2.68
C ILE A 368 9.68 17.98 1.18
N LYS A 369 8.87 16.99 0.77
CA LYS A 369 8.86 16.44 -0.61
C LYS A 369 7.61 16.81 -1.41
N VAL A 370 6.66 17.49 -0.77
CA VAL A 370 5.35 17.81 -1.33
C VAL A 370 5.02 19.29 -1.15
N LYS A 371 4.08 19.78 -1.94
CA LYS A 371 3.51 21.14 -1.82
C LYS A 371 1.99 21.08 -1.91
N LYS A 372 1.32 22.17 -1.53
CA LYS A 372 -0.14 22.30 -1.66
C LYS A 372 -0.60 21.96 -3.08
N GLY A 373 -1.62 21.13 -3.20
CA GLY A 373 -2.20 20.65 -4.45
C GLY A 373 -1.64 19.32 -4.95
N ASP A 374 -0.50 18.85 -4.42
CA ASP A 374 0.06 17.57 -4.83
C ASP A 374 -0.87 16.41 -4.43
N LYS A 375 -1.01 15.43 -5.33
CA LYS A 375 -1.59 14.12 -5.01
C LYS A 375 -0.49 13.22 -4.45
N VAL A 376 -0.75 12.59 -3.31
CA VAL A 376 0.14 11.58 -2.72
C VAL A 376 -0.50 10.21 -2.80
N LYS A 377 0.33 9.17 -2.91
CA LYS A 377 -0.07 7.78 -2.74
C LYS A 377 0.27 7.27 -1.35
N LYS A 378 -0.53 6.34 -0.85
CA LYS A 378 -0.26 5.59 0.38
C LYS A 378 1.18 5.06 0.38
N GLY A 379 1.95 5.40 1.41
CA GLY A 379 3.35 5.00 1.53
C GLY A 379 4.37 5.87 0.78
N ASP A 380 3.94 6.95 0.11
CA ASP A 380 4.85 7.95 -0.44
C ASP A 380 5.59 8.67 0.68
N LYS A 381 6.91 8.89 0.52
CA LYS A 381 7.68 9.71 1.45
C LYS A 381 7.32 11.19 1.27
N ILE A 382 6.75 11.80 2.30
CA ILE A 382 6.29 13.20 2.27
C ILE A 382 7.27 14.17 2.93
N ALA A 383 8.02 13.72 3.94
CA ALA A 383 8.97 14.56 4.67
C ALA A 383 10.01 13.75 5.45
N GLU A 384 10.75 14.44 6.30
CA GLU A 384 11.62 13.87 7.33
C GLU A 384 11.36 14.58 8.66
N VAL A 385 11.57 13.90 9.79
CA VAL A 385 11.44 14.45 11.14
C VAL A 385 12.38 15.65 11.33
N GLY A 386 11.84 16.75 11.84
CA GLY A 386 12.58 17.99 12.10
C GLY A 386 13.27 18.00 13.46
N LEU A 387 14.21 18.93 13.61
CA LEU A 387 14.79 19.28 14.91
C LEU A 387 14.06 20.50 15.45
N LEU A 388 13.55 20.42 16.69
CA LEU A 388 12.95 21.56 17.36
C LEU A 388 14.03 22.46 17.96
N ILE A 389 14.07 23.75 17.66
CA ILE A 389 15.05 24.74 18.16
C ILE A 389 14.37 25.81 19.03
N PRO A 390 14.85 26.11 20.27
CA PRO A 390 16.06 25.58 20.91
C PRO A 390 15.82 24.23 21.59
N ASN A 391 16.29 23.14 20.94
CA ASN A 391 16.33 21.73 21.35
C ASN A 391 15.47 21.32 22.55
N ILE A 392 14.28 20.78 22.30
CA ILE A 392 13.51 20.06 23.33
C ILE A 392 14.21 18.71 23.62
N LYS A 393 14.81 18.59 24.81
CA LYS A 393 15.51 17.37 25.28
C LYS A 393 14.63 16.57 26.25
N GLN A 394 13.58 15.91 25.74
CA GLN A 394 12.74 15.01 26.54
C GLN A 394 12.64 13.63 25.88
N PRO A 395 13.16 12.54 26.45
CA PRO A 395 13.87 12.45 27.74
C PRO A 395 15.18 13.26 27.76
N LYS A 396 15.67 13.61 28.96
CA LYS A 396 16.84 14.49 29.15
C LYS A 396 18.07 13.93 28.40
N SER A 397 18.98 14.82 28.02
CA SER A 397 20.25 14.54 27.30
C SER A 397 20.18 13.91 25.90
N ASP A 398 19.02 13.47 25.41
CA ASP A 398 18.90 12.89 24.07
C ASP A 398 18.49 13.94 23.01
N LYS A 399 19.22 14.00 21.90
CA LYS A 399 18.92 14.90 20.78
C LYS A 399 18.04 14.16 19.77
N ARG A 400 16.73 14.22 19.99
CA ARG A 400 15.72 13.61 19.11
C ARG A 400 14.79 14.64 18.47
N GLY A 401 14.08 14.22 17.43
CA GLY A 401 12.89 14.91 16.92
C GLY A 401 11.61 14.18 17.33
N MET A 402 10.48 14.58 16.76
CA MET A 402 9.23 13.81 16.82
C MET A 402 8.32 14.18 15.65
N LEU A 403 7.32 13.33 15.41
CA LEU A 403 6.16 13.69 14.63
C LEU A 403 5.03 14.05 15.58
N HIS A 404 4.64 15.32 15.58
CA HIS A 404 3.41 15.82 16.21
C HIS A 404 2.26 15.52 15.26
N ILE A 405 1.51 14.43 15.48
CA ILE A 405 0.42 14.03 14.58
C ILE A 405 -0.95 14.41 15.15
N GLU A 406 -1.73 15.15 14.39
CA GLU A 406 -3.12 15.49 14.70
C GLU A 406 -4.06 14.93 13.62
N MET A 407 -5.24 14.49 14.01
CA MET A 407 -6.22 13.88 13.11
C MET A 407 -7.61 14.49 13.33
N TYR A 408 -8.36 14.66 12.24
CA TYR A 408 -9.67 15.30 12.22
C TYR A 408 -10.61 14.52 11.32
N THR A 409 -11.90 14.47 11.68
CA THR A 409 -12.88 13.67 10.94
C THR A 409 -13.21 14.23 9.56
N GLY A 410 -12.92 15.51 9.31
CA GLY A 410 -13.25 16.21 8.06
C GLY A 410 -14.66 16.79 8.04
N GLU A 411 -15.37 16.76 9.18
CA GLU A 411 -16.71 17.32 9.31
C GLU A 411 -16.71 18.85 9.45
N ALA A 412 -15.64 19.43 9.97
CA ALA A 412 -15.49 20.88 10.07
C ALA A 412 -14.51 21.43 9.03
N THR A 413 -14.70 22.70 8.65
CA THR A 413 -13.85 23.44 7.72
C THR A 413 -13.09 24.55 8.45
N GLY A 414 -12.13 25.17 7.78
CA GLY A 414 -11.31 26.25 8.35
C GLY A 414 -9.98 25.78 8.91
N LYS A 415 -9.30 26.69 9.61
CA LYS A 415 -7.94 26.48 10.14
C LYS A 415 -7.95 25.38 11.21
N LEU A 416 -7.01 24.45 11.11
CA LEU A 416 -6.85 23.39 12.11
C LEU A 416 -6.45 23.95 13.49
N THR A 417 -5.68 25.04 13.53
CA THR A 417 -5.40 25.80 14.76
C THR A 417 -6.44 26.89 14.92
N ASP A 418 -7.26 26.77 15.96
CA ASP A 418 -8.32 27.72 16.27
C ASP A 418 -8.43 27.90 17.80
N LYS A 419 -8.03 29.09 18.28
CA LYS A 419 -8.03 29.42 19.72
C LYS A 419 -9.42 29.79 20.25
N THR A 420 -10.38 30.01 19.37
CA THR A 420 -11.74 30.45 19.73
C THR A 420 -12.65 29.27 20.08
N VAL A 421 -12.32 28.07 19.60
CA VAL A 421 -13.05 26.83 19.92
C VAL A 421 -12.93 26.51 21.41
N LYS A 422 -14.06 26.50 22.09
CA LYS A 422 -14.17 26.10 23.49
C LYS A 422 -14.15 24.58 23.59
N TYR A 423 -13.78 24.06 24.76
CA TYR A 423 -13.81 22.62 24.99
C TYR A 423 -15.22 22.02 24.81
N SER A 424 -16.25 22.77 25.20
CA SER A 424 -17.66 22.40 25.00
C SER A 424 -18.05 22.22 23.53
N ASP A 425 -17.32 22.85 22.62
CA ASP A 425 -17.64 22.85 21.19
C ASP A 425 -16.99 21.66 20.47
N MET A 426 -16.08 20.93 21.14
CA MET A 426 -15.40 19.78 20.58
C MET A 426 -16.37 18.62 20.34
N MET A 427 -16.44 18.16 19.09
CA MET A 427 -17.32 17.09 18.68
C MET A 427 -16.89 15.73 19.25
N TYR A 428 -15.58 15.46 19.22
CA TYR A 428 -15.04 14.13 19.53
C TYR A 428 -13.91 14.12 20.55
N ALA A 429 -13.00 15.11 20.48
CA ALA A 429 -11.89 15.21 21.43
C ALA A 429 -12.40 15.33 22.88
N LYS A 430 -12.02 14.36 23.72
CA LYS A 430 -12.27 14.37 25.17
C LYS A 430 -10.95 14.32 25.93
N SER A 431 -10.95 14.88 27.12
CA SER A 431 -9.80 14.90 28.02
C SER A 431 -10.24 14.97 29.48
N SER A 432 -9.48 14.36 30.40
CA SER A 432 -9.68 14.51 31.84
C SER A 432 -9.06 15.81 32.39
N ASN A 433 -8.18 16.43 31.62
CA ASN A 433 -7.46 17.66 31.97
C ASN A 433 -8.20 18.96 31.56
N TYR A 434 -9.51 18.89 31.32
CA TYR A 434 -10.32 20.05 30.97
C TYR A 434 -10.63 20.93 32.19
N SER A 435 -10.79 22.24 31.95
CA SER A 435 -11.31 23.21 32.92
C SER A 435 -12.01 24.34 32.16
N LYS A 436 -12.81 25.19 32.83
CA LYS A 436 -13.63 26.25 32.20
C LYS A 436 -12.89 27.10 31.16
N ASN A 437 -11.57 27.29 31.34
CA ASN A 437 -10.74 28.12 30.47
C ASN A 437 -9.76 27.31 29.58
N ARG A 438 -9.73 25.98 29.68
CA ARG A 438 -8.83 25.11 28.91
C ARG A 438 -9.52 24.53 27.69
N SER A 439 -8.85 24.54 26.53
CA SER A 439 -9.31 23.84 25.33
C SER A 439 -8.13 23.30 24.53
N PHE A 440 -8.40 22.46 23.54
CA PHE A 440 -7.38 21.98 22.60
C PHE A 440 -6.84 23.11 21.69
N GLN A 441 -7.57 24.22 21.57
CA GLN A 441 -7.27 25.31 20.64
C GLN A 441 -7.08 24.77 19.20
N ARG A 442 -8.00 23.89 18.80
CA ARG A 442 -8.04 23.21 17.51
C ARG A 442 -9.45 23.25 16.96
N ARG A 443 -9.55 23.01 15.65
CA ARG A 443 -10.83 22.82 14.96
C ARG A 443 -11.67 21.74 15.68
N LYS A 444 -12.97 21.99 15.77
CA LYS A 444 -13.92 21.23 16.61
C LYS A 444 -14.06 19.74 16.30
N ASP A 445 -13.66 19.31 15.10
CA ASP A 445 -13.71 17.92 14.62
C ASP A 445 -12.42 17.12 14.90
N LEU A 446 -11.55 17.62 15.79
CA LEU A 446 -10.37 16.90 16.29
C LEU A 446 -10.78 15.58 16.95
N ILE A 447 -10.01 14.53 16.67
CA ILE A 447 -10.09 13.21 17.33
C ILE A 447 -8.73 12.87 17.96
N ASP A 448 -8.73 11.99 18.96
CA ASP A 448 -7.49 11.38 19.44
C ASP A 448 -6.91 10.48 18.32
N PRO A 449 -5.65 10.71 17.87
CA PRO A 449 -5.02 9.87 16.86
C PRO A 449 -4.82 8.41 17.27
N LEU A 450 -4.83 8.07 18.56
CA LEU A 450 -4.38 6.75 19.05
C LEU A 450 -5.06 5.55 18.37
N PRO A 451 -6.40 5.47 18.24
CA PRO A 451 -7.03 4.30 17.61
C PRO A 451 -6.61 4.08 16.15
N LEU A 452 -6.41 5.17 15.40
CA LEU A 452 -5.96 5.10 14.00
C LEU A 452 -4.46 4.82 13.91
N LEU A 453 -3.66 5.27 14.88
CA LEU A 453 -2.25 4.91 14.98
C LEU A 453 -2.08 3.43 15.28
N GLU A 454 -2.85 2.85 16.21
CA GLU A 454 -2.84 1.41 16.51
C GLU A 454 -3.29 0.58 15.31
N GLU A 455 -4.42 0.95 14.67
CA GLU A 455 -4.88 0.31 13.43
C GLU A 455 -3.78 0.33 12.36
N SER A 456 -3.21 1.51 12.11
CA SER A 456 -2.21 1.70 11.05
C SER A 456 -0.87 1.03 11.35
N TYR A 457 -0.46 0.98 12.61
CA TYR A 457 0.73 0.29 13.10
C TYR A 457 0.60 -1.23 12.89
N ASN A 458 -0.51 -1.82 13.35
CA ASN A 458 -0.80 -3.25 13.16
C ASN A 458 -0.87 -3.62 11.68
N ASN A 459 -1.56 -2.80 10.87
CA ASN A 459 -1.60 -2.97 9.41
C ASN A 459 -0.22 -2.91 8.77
N SER A 460 0.71 -2.10 9.30
CA SER A 460 2.05 -1.97 8.74
C SER A 460 2.99 -3.08 9.22
N LYS A 461 2.79 -3.59 10.43
CA LYS A 461 3.47 -4.78 10.95
C LYS A 461 3.09 -6.04 10.18
N SER A 462 1.79 -6.30 9.99
CA SER A 462 1.32 -7.49 9.25
C SER A 462 1.86 -7.52 7.82
N LYS A 463 2.04 -6.33 7.22
CA LYS A 463 2.65 -6.14 5.89
C LYS A 463 4.18 -6.16 5.86
N LYS A 464 4.86 -6.38 7.00
CA LYS A 464 6.33 -6.31 7.13
C LYS A 464 6.93 -5.00 6.61
N ILE A 465 6.18 -3.90 6.73
CA ILE A 465 6.62 -2.55 6.36
C ILE A 465 7.43 -1.92 7.49
N ILE A 466 7.01 -2.17 8.74
CA ILE A 466 7.76 -1.78 9.94
C ILE A 466 8.88 -2.78 10.13
N LYS A 467 10.11 -2.27 10.18
CA LYS A 467 11.33 -3.03 10.43
C LYS A 467 11.70 -3.02 11.91
#